data_AF-A0A097PMC9-F1
#
_entry.id   AF-A0A097PMC9-F1
#
_cell.length_a   1.000
_cell.length_b   1.000
_cell.length_c   1.000
_cell.angle_alpha   90.00
_cell.angle_beta   90.00
_cell.angle_gamma   90.00
#
_symmetry.space_group_name_H-M   'P 1'
#
loop_
_entity.id
_entity.type
_entity.pdbx_description
1 polymer ?
#
loop_
_entity_poly.entity_id
_entity_poly.type
_entity_poly.pdbx_seq_one_letter_code
_entity_poly.pdbx_strand_id
1 'polypeptide(L)'
;GMREVRKNAILRAKSARSWGIVLGTLGRQGNPKILERLMSEKGTVVLISELSPARISMFGNSVDAWIQIACPRLSIDWGEAFPQPLLTPFEAHIALGLLPGWWE
;
A
#
# COMPACT_ATOMS: atom_id res chain seq x y z
N GLY A 1 -13.49 -11.66 8.38
CA GLY A 1 -13.62 -12.03 6.96
C GLY A 1 -12.88 -11.04 6.08
N MET A 2 -12.58 -11.37 4.82
CA MET A 2 -11.69 -10.59 3.95
C MET A 2 -12.03 -9.09 3.88
N ARG A 3 -13.32 -8.73 3.73
CA ARG A 3 -13.75 -7.32 3.70
C ARG A 3 -13.41 -6.55 4.98
N GLU A 4 -13.59 -7.19 6.13
CA GLU A 4 -13.30 -6.57 7.44
C GLU A 4 -11.81 -6.37 7.64
N VAL A 5 -10.98 -7.33 7.23
CA VAL A 5 -9.51 -7.21 7.26
C VAL A 5 -9.06 -6.02 6.41
N ARG A 6 -9.59 -5.87 5.20
CA ARG A 6 -9.23 -4.75 4.31
C ARG A 6 -9.72 -3.41 4.85
N LYS A 7 -10.93 -3.35 5.39
CA LYS A 7 -11.45 -2.16 6.08
C LYS A 7 -10.53 -1.74 7.22
N ASN A 8 -10.11 -2.67 8.08
CA ASN A 8 -9.21 -2.38 9.20
C ASN A 8 -7.83 -1.91 8.74
N ALA A 9 -7.28 -2.48 7.66
CA ALA A 9 -6.02 -2.00 7.07
C ALA A 9 -6.13 -0.54 6.62
N ILE A 10 -7.24 -0.13 6.00
CA ILE A 10 -7.47 1.26 5.61
C ILE A 10 -7.59 2.16 6.84
N LEU A 11 -8.40 1.77 7.82
CA LEU A 11 -8.60 2.58 9.02
C LEU A 11 -7.30 2.78 9.79
N ARG A 12 -6.43 1.77 9.85
CA ARG A 12 -5.07 1.90 10.40
C ARG A 12 -4.20 2.87 9.59
N ALA A 13 -4.32 2.87 8.26
CA ALA A 13 -3.55 3.75 7.40
C ALA A 13 -4.04 5.21 7.44
N LYS A 14 -5.29 5.49 7.84
CA LYS A 14 -5.80 6.86 7.97
C LYS A 14 -5.00 7.73 8.95
N SER A 15 -4.32 7.13 9.92
CA SER A 15 -3.47 7.84 10.90
C SER A 15 -1.98 7.87 10.52
N ALA A 16 -1.61 7.34 9.34
CA ALA A 16 -0.23 7.31 8.86
C ALA A 16 0.31 8.72 8.58
N ARG A 17 1.51 9.01 9.11
CA ARG A 17 2.20 10.29 8.90
C ARG A 17 3.24 10.20 7.78
N SER A 18 3.77 9.01 7.59
CA SER A 18 4.78 8.68 6.57
C SER A 18 4.28 7.56 5.66
N TRP A 19 4.41 7.78 4.36
CA TRP A 19 3.91 6.87 3.33
C TRP A 19 5.03 6.38 2.43
N GLY A 20 5.00 5.09 2.10
CA GLY A 20 5.88 4.47 1.13
C GLY A 20 5.07 3.97 -0.06
N ILE A 21 5.58 4.18 -1.28
CA ILE A 21 4.95 3.71 -2.52
C ILE A 21 5.87 2.67 -3.15
N VAL A 22 5.44 1.42 -3.18
CA VAL A 22 6.18 0.35 -3.85
C VAL A 22 5.75 0.25 -5.31
N LEU A 23 6.70 0.36 -6.23
CA LEU A 23 6.49 -0.04 -7.63
C LEU A 23 7.20 -1.37 -7.87
N GLY A 24 6.41 -2.40 -8.22
CA GLY A 24 6.91 -3.73 -8.53
C GLY A 24 7.69 -3.74 -9.86
N THR A 25 8.91 -4.29 -9.85
CA THR A 25 9.77 -4.35 -11.05
C THR A 25 9.95 -5.76 -11.62
N LEU A 26 9.41 -6.80 -10.95
CA LEU A 26 9.44 -8.16 -11.48
C LEU A 26 8.37 -8.35 -12.57
N GLY A 27 8.82 -8.68 -13.78
CA GLY A 27 7.94 -8.97 -14.90
C GLY A 27 7.03 -7.79 -15.25
N ARG A 28 5.71 -8.03 -15.36
CA ARG A 28 4.71 -7.00 -15.70
C ARG A 28 3.83 -6.61 -14.51
N GLN A 29 4.34 -6.70 -13.28
CA GLN A 29 3.56 -6.45 -12.07
C GLN A 29 3.32 -4.95 -11.81
N GLY A 30 4.30 -4.09 -12.12
CA GLY A 30 4.20 -2.65 -11.87
C GLY A 30 3.51 -1.86 -12.98
N ASN A 31 2.99 -0.69 -12.62
CA ASN A 31 2.40 0.26 -13.55
C ASN A 31 2.85 1.70 -13.24
N PRO A 32 3.83 2.24 -13.99
CA PRO A 32 4.34 3.61 -13.78
C PRO A 32 3.26 4.69 -13.90
N LYS A 33 2.23 4.49 -14.73
CA LYS A 33 1.14 5.47 -14.86
C LYS A 33 0.29 5.58 -13.59
N ILE A 34 0.19 4.51 -12.80
CA ILE A 34 -0.46 4.55 -11.49
C ILE A 34 0.45 5.29 -10.50
N LEU A 35 1.75 5.05 -10.56
CA LEU A 35 2.72 5.74 -9.72
C LEU A 35 2.66 7.26 -9.94
N GLU A 36 2.65 7.72 -11.20
CA GLU A 36 2.53 9.15 -11.54
C GLU A 36 1.32 9.81 -10.88
N ARG A 37 0.18 9.10 -10.82
CA ARG A 37 -1.05 9.59 -10.17
C ARG A 37 -0.96 9.64 -8.65
N LEU A 38 -0.15 8.78 -8.04
CA LEU A 38 0.06 8.72 -6.59
C LEU A 38 1.21 9.62 -6.12
N MET A 39 2.13 10.01 -7.01
CA MET A 39 3.26 10.87 -6.65
C MET A 39 2.83 12.27 -6.18
N SER A 40 1.64 12.74 -6.57
CA SER A 40 1.07 13.99 -6.04
C SER A 40 0.69 13.91 -4.56
N GLU A 41 0.52 12.70 -4.01
CA GLU A 41 -0.10 12.45 -2.69
C GLU A 41 0.90 12.40 -1.52
N LYS A 42 2.20 12.66 -1.76
CA LYS A 42 3.33 12.52 -0.81
C LYS A 42 3.64 11.06 -0.45
N GLY A 43 4.87 10.63 -0.73
CA GLY A 43 5.39 9.34 -0.27
C GLY A 43 6.77 9.04 -0.86
N THR A 44 7.57 8.25 -0.15
CA THR A 44 8.86 7.78 -0.65
C THR A 44 8.63 6.64 -1.63
N VAL A 45 9.08 6.80 -2.87
CA VAL A 45 8.96 5.76 -3.90
C VAL A 45 10.09 4.75 -3.74
N VAL A 46 9.73 3.47 -3.71
CA VAL A 46 10.67 2.35 -3.61
C VAL A 46 10.41 1.38 -4.75
N LEU A 47 11.45 1.09 -5.53
CA LEU A 47 11.41 0.08 -6.58
C LEU A 47 11.83 -1.27 -6.00
N ILE A 48 10.97 -2.28 -6.09
CA ILE A 48 11.25 -3.61 -5.52
C ILE A 48 10.91 -4.67 -6.56
N SER A 49 11.82 -5.62 -6.79
CA SER A 49 11.56 -6.78 -7.66
C SER A 49 10.49 -7.68 -7.05
N GLU A 50 10.75 -8.16 -5.84
CA GLU A 50 9.86 -9.04 -5.08
C GLU A 50 9.52 -8.42 -3.73
N LEU A 51 8.25 -8.08 -3.54
CA LEU A 51 7.77 -7.53 -2.29
C LEU A 51 7.57 -8.65 -1.25
N SER A 52 8.17 -8.48 -0.08
CA SER A 52 8.04 -9.42 1.05
C SER A 52 8.05 -8.71 2.39
N PRO A 53 7.49 -9.32 3.45
CA PRO A 53 7.52 -8.74 4.80
C PRO A 53 8.93 -8.44 5.30
N ALA A 54 9.91 -9.29 4.99
CA ALA A 54 11.31 -9.10 5.37
C ALA A 54 11.89 -7.81 4.79
N ARG A 55 11.69 -7.55 3.49
CA ARG A 55 12.18 -6.32 2.83
C ARG A 55 11.48 -5.07 3.36
N ILE A 56 10.17 -5.14 3.62
CA ILE A 56 9.43 -4.01 4.19
C ILE A 56 9.86 -3.69 5.61
N SER A 57 10.16 -4.72 6.42
CA SER A 57 10.62 -4.54 7.79
C SER A 57 11.97 -3.81 7.88
N MET A 58 12.79 -3.83 6.81
CA MET A 58 14.07 -3.11 6.77
C MET A 58 13.90 -1.57 6.82
N PHE A 59 12.72 -1.05 6.49
CA PHE A 59 12.42 0.38 6.60
C PHE A 59 12.09 0.82 8.04
N GLY A 60 11.97 -0.14 8.97
CA GLY A 60 11.70 0.13 10.38
C GLY A 60 10.44 0.97 10.58
N ASN A 61 10.56 2.02 11.39
CA ASN A 61 9.47 2.95 11.71
C ASN A 61 9.46 4.20 10.81
N SER A 62 10.17 4.16 9.67
CA SER A 62 10.27 5.33 8.77
C SER A 62 9.05 5.47 7.85
N VAL A 63 8.24 4.40 7.76
CA VAL A 63 7.03 4.34 6.93
C VAL A 63 5.91 3.73 7.77
N ASP A 64 4.81 4.46 7.91
CA ASP A 64 3.65 4.04 8.70
C ASP A 64 2.65 3.23 7.88
N ALA A 65 2.56 3.48 6.58
CA ALA A 65 1.69 2.76 5.64
C ALA A 65 2.31 2.66 4.24
N TRP A 66 1.99 1.56 3.56
CA TRP A 66 2.49 1.27 2.23
C TRP A 66 1.37 1.21 1.20
N ILE A 67 1.62 1.82 0.04
CA ILE A 67 0.83 1.63 -1.17
C ILE A 67 1.64 0.75 -2.10
N GLN A 68 1.07 -0.35 -2.59
CA GLN A 68 1.77 -1.24 -3.52
C GLN A 68 1.16 -1.22 -4.92
N ILE A 69 2.03 -1.03 -5.90
CA ILE A 69 1.74 -1.05 -7.33
C ILE A 69 2.50 -2.25 -7.92
N ALA A 70 2.03 -3.44 -7.56
CA ALA A 70 2.50 -4.74 -8.05
C ALA A 70 1.30 -5.69 -8.20
N CYS A 71 1.44 -6.96 -7.80
CA CYS A 71 0.32 -7.90 -7.78
C CYS A 71 -0.71 -7.51 -6.67
N PRO A 72 -1.98 -7.21 -6.99
CA PRO A 72 -2.99 -6.81 -6.00
C PRO A 72 -3.21 -7.83 -4.87
N ARG A 73 -2.93 -9.11 -5.15
CA ARG A 73 -2.99 -10.20 -4.17
C ARG A 73 -2.08 -9.98 -2.97
N LEU A 74 -0.97 -9.26 -3.12
CA LEU A 74 -0.04 -8.99 -2.01
C LEU A 74 -0.69 -8.21 -0.88
N SER A 75 -1.52 -7.22 -1.23
CA SER A 75 -2.33 -6.49 -0.25
C SER A 75 -3.57 -7.28 0.17
N ILE A 76 -4.27 -7.94 -0.77
CA ILE A 76 -5.58 -8.56 -0.48
C ILE A 76 -5.46 -9.87 0.28
N ASP A 77 -4.63 -10.79 -0.22
CA ASP A 77 -4.48 -12.15 0.34
C ASP A 77 -3.38 -12.21 1.40
N TRP A 78 -2.32 -11.40 1.25
CA TRP A 78 -1.10 -11.48 2.08
C TRP A 78 -0.87 -10.25 2.96
N GLY A 79 -1.78 -9.27 2.95
CA GLY A 79 -1.55 -7.97 3.58
C GLY A 79 -1.30 -8.05 5.08
N GLU A 80 -1.89 -9.02 5.79
CA GLU A 80 -1.70 -9.22 7.24
C GLU A 80 -0.33 -9.77 7.61
N ALA A 81 0.43 -10.33 6.66
CA ALA A 81 1.81 -10.76 6.90
C ALA A 81 2.79 -9.57 7.00
N PHE A 82 2.36 -8.37 6.63
CA PHE A 82 3.18 -7.16 6.70
C PHE A 82 2.96 -6.43 8.03
N PRO A 83 4.03 -5.88 8.64
CA PRO A 83 3.90 -5.19 9.93
C PRO A 83 3.08 -3.90 9.83
N GLN A 84 3.33 -3.11 8.79
CA GLN A 84 2.54 -1.92 8.46
C GLN A 84 1.42 -2.25 7.47
N PRO A 85 0.32 -1.47 7.44
CA PRO A 85 -0.74 -1.63 6.46
C PRO A 85 -0.19 -1.58 5.03
N LEU A 86 -0.48 -2.62 4.25
CA LEU A 86 -0.17 -2.71 2.82
C LEU A 86 -1.46 -2.58 2.02
N LEU A 87 -1.60 -1.47 1.28
CA LEU A 87 -2.80 -1.09 0.57
C LEU A 87 -2.62 -1.19 -0.95
N THR A 88 -3.71 -1.49 -1.64
CA THR A 88 -3.83 -1.19 -3.07
C THR A 88 -3.96 0.33 -3.29
N PRO A 89 -3.73 0.83 -4.51
CA PRO A 89 -3.94 2.24 -4.85
C PRO A 89 -5.36 2.75 -4.52
N PHE A 90 -6.37 1.92 -4.77
CA PHE A 90 -7.77 2.27 -4.47
C PHE A 90 -8.01 2.43 -2.97
N GLU A 91 -7.52 1.49 -2.17
CA GLU A 91 -7.63 1.54 -0.71
C GLU A 91 -6.86 2.74 -0.13
N ALA A 92 -5.72 3.07 -0.73
CA ALA A 92 -4.95 4.24 -0.34
C ALA A 92 -5.71 5.54 -0.59
N HIS A 93 -6.40 5.70 -1.73
CA HIS A 93 -7.24 6.88 -1.96
C HIS A 93 -8.35 7.04 -0.91
N ILE A 94 -8.92 5.93 -0.41
CA ILE A 94 -9.89 5.97 0.69
C ILE A 94 -9.22 6.37 2.01
N ALA A 95 -8.03 5.81 2.29
CA ALA A 95 -7.26 6.16 3.48
C ALA A 95 -6.86 7.64 3.49
N LEU A 96 -6.55 8.21 2.32
CA LEU A 96 -6.19 9.61 2.12
C LEU A 96 -7.41 10.56 2.05
N GLY A 97 -8.63 10.02 2.09
CA GLY A 97 -9.87 10.81 2.06
C GLY A 97 -10.26 11.34 0.67
N LEU A 98 -9.65 10.83 -0.40
CA LEU A 98 -9.97 11.19 -1.79
C LEU A 98 -11.20 10.45 -2.32
N LEU A 99 -11.52 9.30 -1.72
CA LEU A 99 -12.68 8.47 -2.05
C LEU A 99 -13.44 8.08 -0.77
N PRO A 100 -14.77 7.92 -0.81
CA PRO A 100 -15.54 7.41 0.32
C PRO A 100 -15.20 5.94 0.59
N GLY A 101 -15.40 5.49 1.83
CA GLY A 101 -15.23 4.08 2.18
C GLY A 101 -16.28 3.22 1.47
N TRP A 102 -15.90 2.07 0.90
CA TRP A 102 -16.88 1.20 0.20
C TRP A 102 -17.91 0.54 1.14
N TRP A 103 -17.75 0.73 2.45
CA TRP A 103 -18.68 0.28 3.49
C TRP A 103 -19.63 1.38 3.96
N GLU A 104 -19.50 2.58 3.39
CA GLU A 104 -20.37 3.73 3.64
C GLU A 104 -21.56 3.74 2.69
#